data_AF-A0A524QG52-F1
#
_entry.id   AF-A0A524QG52-F1
#
_cell.length_a   1.000
_cell.length_b   1.000
_cell.length_c   1.000
_cell.angle_alpha   90.00
_cell.angle_beta   90.00
_cell.angle_gamma   90.00
#
_symmetry.space_group_name_H-M   'P 1'
#
loop_
_entity.id
_entity.type
_entity.pdbx_description
1 polymer ?
#
loop_
_entity_poly.entity_id
_entity_poly.type
_entity_poly.pdbx_seq_one_letter_code
_entity_poly.pdbx_strand_id
1 'polypeptide(L)'
;MKKLIMISQLLLLVMVAHAQEKLTYFLPSDISYSSAIPTPFSSIGHDVGEWHVTHDKLLAYMKLLAEKSDRAVWEEYGKSWEGRPMGNLIISSPENIRNLEKIRLEHLKLSDPAVSGNVATANMPVIIKLGYG
;
A
#
# COMPACT_ATOMS: atom_id res chain seq x y z
N MET A 1 -29.22 -39.39 -20.81
CA MET A 1 -29.42 -38.66 -19.54
C MET A 1 -28.16 -38.62 -18.67
N LYS A 2 -27.56 -39.76 -18.27
CA LYS A 2 -26.32 -39.78 -17.44
C LYS A 2 -25.15 -38.98 -18.03
N LYS A 3 -24.91 -39.08 -19.35
CA LYS A 3 -23.88 -38.29 -20.05
C LYS A 3 -24.14 -36.78 -20.01
N LEU A 4 -25.40 -36.34 -20.11
CA LEU A 4 -25.77 -34.92 -20.02
C LEU A 4 -25.56 -34.37 -18.59
N ILE A 5 -25.92 -35.15 -17.57
CA ILE A 5 -25.71 -34.78 -16.16
C ILE A 5 -24.20 -34.64 -15.87
N MET A 6 -23.38 -35.57 -16.35
CA MET A 6 -21.93 -35.53 -16.17
C MET A 6 -21.28 -34.32 -16.87
N ILE A 7 -21.74 -33.96 -18.07
CA ILE A 7 -21.29 -32.75 -18.79
C ILE A 7 -21.71 -31.49 -18.02
N SER A 8 -22.93 -31.43 -17.49
CA SER A 8 -23.41 -30.30 -16.70
C SER A 8 -22.61 -30.12 -15.40
N GLN A 9 -22.24 -31.21 -14.73
CA GLN A 9 -21.41 -31.17 -13.52
C GLN A 9 -19.98 -30.71 -13.82
N LEU A 10 -19.41 -31.15 -14.95
CA LEU A 10 -18.09 -30.72 -15.39
C LEU A 10 -18.06 -29.22 -15.76
N LEU A 11 -19.12 -28.74 -16.43
CA LEU A 11 -19.28 -27.31 -16.75
C LEU A 11 -19.39 -26.45 -15.48
N LEU A 12 -20.11 -26.91 -14.46
CA LEU A 12 -20.20 -26.19 -13.19
C LEU A 12 -18.85 -26.08 -12.48
N LEU A 13 -18.04 -27.15 -12.53
CA LEU A 13 -16.72 -27.19 -11.88
C LEU A 13 -15.72 -26.20 -12.52
N VAL A 14 -15.77 -26.02 -13.85
CA VAL A 14 -14.90 -25.08 -14.57
C VAL A 14 -15.20 -23.62 -14.22
N MET A 15 -16.46 -23.29 -13.92
CA MET A 15 -16.86 -21.92 -13.56
C MET A 15 -16.33 -21.50 -12.18
N VAL A 16 -16.18 -22.43 -11.23
CA VAL A 16 -15.65 -22.16 -9.88
C VAL A 16 -14.13 -21.93 -9.91
N ALA A 17 -13.42 -22.49 -10.88
CA ALA A 17 -11.96 -22.40 -10.99
C ALA A 17 -11.43 -20.99 -11.33
N HIS A 18 -12.30 -20.06 -11.74
CA HIS A 18 -11.93 -18.69 -12.14
C HIS A 18 -12.36 -17.62 -11.12
N ALA A 19 -12.72 -18.01 -9.90
CA ALA A 19 -13.24 -17.06 -8.91
C ALA A 19 -12.20 -16.09 -8.31
N GLN A 20 -10.90 -16.40 -8.40
CA GLN A 20 -9.85 -15.56 -7.82
C GLN A 20 -9.35 -14.53 -8.84
N GLU A 21 -9.51 -13.26 -8.51
CA GLU A 21 -9.02 -12.16 -9.32
C GLU A 21 -7.49 -12.15 -9.38
N LYS A 22 -6.96 -11.88 -10.57
CA LYS A 22 -5.52 -11.73 -10.77
C LYS A 22 -5.06 -10.35 -10.32
N LEU A 23 -3.77 -10.20 -10.02
CA LEU A 23 -3.20 -8.89 -9.67
C LEU A 23 -3.44 -7.81 -10.75
N THR A 24 -3.59 -8.21 -12.02
CA THR A 24 -3.95 -7.35 -13.16
C THR A 24 -5.31 -6.68 -13.03
N TYR A 25 -6.20 -7.17 -12.15
CA TYR A 25 -7.44 -6.48 -11.81
C TYR A 25 -7.17 -5.19 -11.03
N PHE A 26 -6.17 -5.20 -10.14
CA PHE A 26 -5.82 -4.08 -9.27
C PHE A 26 -4.77 -3.14 -9.87
N LEU A 27 -3.92 -3.66 -10.74
CA LEU A 27 -2.75 -2.95 -11.25
C LEU A 27 -2.90 -2.57 -12.73
N PRO A 28 -2.52 -1.34 -13.13
CA PRO A 28 -2.51 -0.94 -14.54
C PRO A 28 -1.55 -1.80 -15.35
N SER A 29 -1.95 -2.13 -16.58
CA SER A 29 -1.19 -2.98 -17.50
C SER A 29 -0.11 -2.23 -18.27
N ASP A 30 -0.16 -0.90 -18.27
CA ASP A 30 0.74 0.01 -18.99
C ASP A 30 1.91 0.54 -18.14
N ILE A 31 2.08 -0.01 -16.92
CA ILE A 31 3.15 0.39 -16.00
C ILE A 31 4.23 -0.70 -15.93
N SER A 32 5.48 -0.28 -16.03
CA SER A 32 6.64 -1.12 -15.74
C SER A 32 7.02 -1.00 -14.26
N TYR A 33 7.05 -2.14 -13.57
CA TYR A 33 7.46 -2.22 -12.17
C TYR A 33 8.94 -2.55 -12.07
N SER A 34 9.63 -1.96 -11.09
CA SER A 34 11.03 -2.28 -10.81
C SER A 34 11.17 -3.71 -10.30
N SER A 35 11.91 -4.55 -11.04
CA SER A 35 12.23 -5.93 -10.63
C SER A 35 13.16 -5.98 -9.41
N ALA A 36 13.77 -4.85 -9.02
CA ALA A 36 14.58 -4.76 -7.82
C ALA A 36 13.76 -4.73 -6.52
N ILE A 37 12.45 -4.48 -6.62
CA ILE A 37 11.53 -4.47 -5.48
C ILE A 37 10.84 -5.84 -5.42
N PRO A 38 11.04 -6.64 -4.36
CA PRO A 38 10.37 -7.92 -4.20
C PRO A 38 8.85 -7.75 -4.17
N THR A 39 8.13 -8.69 -4.75
CA THR A 39 6.65 -8.65 -4.75
C THR A 39 6.11 -8.95 -3.35
N PRO A 40 4.88 -8.50 -3.02
CA PRO A 40 4.24 -8.88 -1.76
C PRO A 40 4.19 -10.41 -1.60
N PHE A 41 3.83 -11.15 -2.64
CA PHE A 41 3.81 -12.62 -2.62
C PHE A 41 5.17 -13.21 -2.20
N SER A 42 6.27 -12.73 -2.78
CA SER A 42 7.61 -13.25 -2.46
C SER A 42 8.04 -13.02 -1.01
N SER A 43 7.48 -12.00 -0.34
CA SER A 43 7.81 -11.63 1.03
C SER A 43 6.80 -12.17 2.06
N ILE A 44 5.51 -12.21 1.69
CA ILE A 44 4.38 -12.53 2.58
C ILE A 44 3.96 -14.00 2.43
N GLY A 45 4.11 -14.56 1.22
CA GLY A 45 3.84 -15.96 0.89
C GLY A 45 2.44 -16.27 0.37
N HIS A 46 1.60 -15.27 0.12
CA HIS A 46 0.26 -15.43 -0.44
C HIS A 46 -0.17 -14.17 -1.20
N ASP A 47 -1.19 -14.29 -2.05
CA ASP A 47 -1.70 -13.19 -2.86
C ASP A 47 -2.62 -12.24 -2.07
N VAL A 48 -2.89 -11.08 -2.68
CA VAL A 48 -3.86 -10.11 -2.16
C VAL A 48 -5.25 -10.76 -2.15
N GLY A 49 -5.93 -10.68 -1.00
CA GLY A 49 -7.28 -11.24 -0.82
C GLY A 49 -7.32 -12.72 -0.48
N GLU A 50 -6.18 -13.44 -0.52
CA GLU A 50 -6.13 -14.85 -0.15
C GLU A 50 -6.19 -15.06 1.38
N TRP A 51 -5.45 -14.23 2.13
CA TRP A 51 -5.46 -14.27 3.60
C TRP A 51 -5.09 -12.91 4.21
N HIS A 52 -5.39 -12.73 5.50
CA HIS A 52 -5.00 -11.53 6.24
C HIS A 52 -3.49 -11.54 6.53
N VAL A 53 -2.82 -10.45 6.15
CA VAL A 53 -1.39 -10.27 6.43
C VAL A 53 -1.19 -10.02 7.93
N THR A 54 -0.29 -10.78 8.55
CA THR A 54 0.07 -10.57 9.96
C THR A 54 0.92 -9.31 10.12
N HIS A 55 0.83 -8.68 11.29
CA HIS A 55 1.52 -7.41 11.56
C HIS A 55 3.03 -7.46 11.30
N ASP A 56 3.70 -8.53 11.69
CA ASP A 56 5.13 -8.73 11.48
C ASP A 56 5.50 -8.78 10.00
N LYS A 57 4.73 -9.51 9.18
CA LYS A 57 4.94 -9.59 7.72
C LYS A 57 4.68 -8.24 7.05
N LEU A 58 3.62 -7.54 7.47
CA LEU A 58 3.30 -6.21 6.94
C LEU A 58 4.42 -5.21 7.26
N LEU A 59 4.85 -5.17 8.52
CA LEU A 59 5.92 -4.30 8.98
C LEU A 59 7.25 -4.61 8.27
N ALA A 60 7.59 -5.90 8.12
CA ALA A 60 8.79 -6.32 7.40
C ALA A 60 8.77 -5.86 5.94
N TYR A 61 7.64 -6.02 5.26
CA TYR A 61 7.50 -5.58 3.87
C TYR A 61 7.52 -4.06 3.72
N MET A 62 6.89 -3.31 4.63
CA MET A 62 6.98 -1.84 4.64
C MET A 62 8.42 -1.36 4.81
N LYS A 63 9.19 -1.97 5.71
CA LYS A 63 10.61 -1.66 5.91
C LYS A 63 11.46 -2.05 4.69
N LEU A 64 11.18 -3.18 4.06
CA LEU A 64 11.83 -3.61 2.82
C LEU A 64 11.60 -2.58 1.70
N LEU A 65 10.37 -2.07 1.55
CA LEU A 65 10.07 -1.02 0.57
C LEU A 65 10.87 0.25 0.84
N ALA A 66 10.95 0.68 2.10
CA ALA A 66 11.75 1.84 2.49
C ALA A 66 13.27 1.64 2.27
N GLU A 67 13.76 0.40 2.33
CA GLU A 67 15.16 0.08 2.02
C GLU A 67 15.44 0.08 0.51
N LYS A 68 14.51 -0.45 -0.29
CA LYS A 68 14.73 -0.69 -1.73
C LYS A 68 14.28 0.45 -2.64
N SER A 69 13.48 1.39 -2.15
CA SER A 69 12.91 2.47 -2.97
C SER A 69 13.27 3.86 -2.44
N ASP A 70 13.73 4.73 -3.33
CA ASP A 70 13.92 6.17 -3.09
C ASP A 70 12.59 6.95 -2.97
N ARG A 71 11.46 6.27 -3.12
CA ARG A 71 10.10 6.80 -3.04
C ARG A 71 9.38 6.44 -1.76
N ALA A 72 10.00 5.65 -0.89
CA ALA A 72 9.40 5.15 0.34
C ALA A 72 10.31 5.45 1.55
N VAL A 73 9.74 5.95 2.63
CA VAL A 73 10.44 6.15 3.90
C VAL A 73 9.62 5.57 5.04
N TRP A 74 10.27 4.83 5.92
CA TRP A 74 9.68 4.36 7.17
C TRP A 74 9.99 5.34 8.29
N GLU A 75 8.95 5.82 8.96
CA GLU A 75 9.05 6.66 10.15
C GLU A 75 8.35 5.96 11.33
N GLU A 76 9.11 5.57 12.35
CA GLU A 76 8.57 5.04 13.60
C GLU A 76 8.18 6.20 14.52
N TYR A 77 6.92 6.25 14.96
CA TYR A 77 6.43 7.29 15.88
C TYR A 77 6.25 6.80 17.31
N GLY A 78 6.34 5.49 17.55
CA GLY A 78 6.19 4.95 18.89
C GLY A 78 6.06 3.44 18.92
N LYS A 79 5.59 2.94 20.06
CA LYS A 79 5.34 1.52 20.29
C LYS A 79 3.97 1.33 20.92
N SER A 80 3.35 0.19 20.64
CA SER A 80 2.13 -0.22 21.31
C SER A 80 2.40 -0.56 22.78
N TRP A 81 1.32 -0.77 23.54
CA TRP A 81 1.40 -1.24 24.93
C TRP A 81 2.16 -2.57 25.08
N GLU A 82 2.09 -3.44 24.08
CA GLU A 82 2.83 -4.71 24.03
C GLU A 82 4.25 -4.55 23.45
N GLY A 83 4.70 -3.32 23.21
CA GLY A 83 6.03 -3.01 22.67
C GLY A 83 6.18 -3.20 21.16
N ARG A 84 5.09 -3.35 20.41
CA ARG A 84 5.14 -3.51 18.94
C ARG A 84 5.45 -2.16 18.27
N PRO A 85 6.39 -2.08 17.32
CA PRO A 85 6.69 -0.83 16.61
C PRO A 85 5.46 -0.28 15.86
N MET A 86 5.25 1.03 15.98
CA MET A 86 4.19 1.75 15.27
C MET A 86 4.82 2.86 14.44
N GLY A 87 4.46 2.92 13.16
CA GLY A 87 5.06 3.86 12.23
C GLY A 87 4.23 4.06 10.97
N ASN A 88 4.70 4.98 10.13
CA ASN A 88 4.13 5.29 8.83
C ASN A 88 5.11 4.88 7.73
N LEU A 89 4.59 4.23 6.69
CA LEU A 89 5.27 4.17 5.40
C LEU A 89 4.83 5.37 4.56
N ILE A 90 5.74 6.30 4.34
CA ILE A 90 5.51 7.53 3.58
C ILE A 90 5.94 7.27 2.14
N ILE A 91 5.02 7.40 1.19
CA ILE A 91 5.27 7.17 -0.24
C ILE A 91 5.10 8.47 -1.00
N SER A 92 6.14 8.90 -1.73
CA SER A 92 6.08 10.10 -2.56
C SER A 92 7.12 10.10 -3.69
N SER A 93 7.24 11.20 -4.43
CA SER A 93 8.37 11.38 -5.34
C SER A 93 9.68 11.52 -4.55
N PRO A 94 10.84 11.17 -5.14
CA PRO A 94 12.13 11.34 -4.46
C PRO A 94 12.41 12.80 -4.08
N GLU A 95 11.90 13.75 -4.88
CA GLU A 95 11.97 15.18 -4.58
C GLU A 95 11.16 15.56 -3.34
N ASN A 96 9.94 15.06 -3.20
CA ASN A 96 9.12 15.30 -2.02
C ASN A 96 9.73 14.65 -0.78
N ILE A 97 10.26 13.43 -0.90
CA ILE A 97 10.94 12.74 0.20
C ILE A 97 12.14 13.55 0.71
N ARG A 98 12.97 14.12 -0.19
CA ARG A 98 14.07 15.02 0.21
C ARG A 98 13.60 16.30 0.92
N ASN A 99 12.38 16.74 0.65
CA ASN A 99 11.78 17.96 1.22
C ASN A 99 10.69 17.67 2.26
N LEU A 100 10.62 16.44 2.80
CA LEU A 100 9.47 15.96 3.55
C LEU A 100 9.13 16.85 4.75
N GLU A 101 10.14 17.25 5.51
CA GLU A 101 9.95 18.10 6.69
C GLU A 101 9.46 19.50 6.32
N LYS A 102 9.95 20.06 5.22
CA LYS A 102 9.45 21.34 4.70
C LYS A 102 7.98 21.24 4.30
N ILE A 103 7.62 20.18 3.58
CA ILE A 103 6.22 19.91 3.20
C ILE A 103 5.34 19.76 4.44
N ARG A 104 5.80 19.03 5.47
CA ARG A 104 5.09 18.84 6.73
C ARG A 104 4.84 20.19 7.44
N LEU A 105 5.88 21.01 7.59
CA LEU A 105 5.79 22.31 8.25
C LEU A 105 4.88 23.29 7.51
N GLU A 106 4.97 23.34 6.18
CA GLU A 106 4.07 24.17 5.37
C GLU A 106 2.61 23.69 5.50
N HIS A 107 2.38 22.37 5.46
CA HIS A 107 1.05 21.80 5.66
C HIS A 107 0.48 22.13 7.06
N LEU A 108 1.29 22.09 8.12
CA LEU A 108 0.86 22.39 9.48
C LEU A 108 0.37 23.84 9.66
N LYS A 109 0.86 24.80 8.86
CA LYS A 109 0.36 26.19 8.90
C LYS A 109 -1.13 26.28 8.57
N LEU A 110 -1.67 25.32 7.82
CA LEU A 110 -3.11 25.26 7.52
C LEU A 110 -3.95 24.91 8.77
N SER A 111 -3.34 24.32 9.80
CA SER A 111 -4.01 24.00 11.06
C SER A 111 -3.97 25.16 12.07
N ASP A 112 -3.22 26.23 11.80
CA ASP A 112 -3.13 27.40 12.66
C ASP A 112 -4.04 28.54 12.15
N PRO A 113 -5.11 28.91 12.90
CA PRO A 113 -6.01 29.99 12.52
C PRO A 113 -5.33 31.35 12.33
N ALA A 114 -4.20 31.61 12.99
CA ALA A 114 -3.53 32.91 12.93
C ALA A 114 -2.81 33.15 11.59
N VAL A 115 -2.44 32.08 10.87
CA VAL A 115 -1.64 32.19 9.63
C VAL A 115 -2.29 31.55 8.41
N SER A 116 -3.21 30.59 8.60
CA SER A 116 -3.81 29.78 7.53
C SER A 116 -4.43 30.59 6.38
N GLY A 117 -5.02 31.76 6.67
CA GLY A 117 -5.65 32.62 5.64
C GLY A 117 -4.68 33.19 4.60
N ASN A 118 -3.37 33.20 4.87
CA ASN A 118 -2.34 33.72 3.96
C ASN A 118 -1.49 32.62 3.31
N VAL A 119 -1.79 31.35 3.57
CA VAL A 119 -1.01 30.22 3.03
C VAL A 119 -1.40 29.97 1.57
N ALA A 120 -0.42 30.06 0.67
CA ALA A 120 -0.64 29.75 -0.75
C ALA A 120 -0.72 28.23 -0.98
N THR A 121 -1.92 27.73 -1.31
CA THR A 121 -2.18 26.29 -1.45
C THR A 121 -2.05 25.75 -2.87
N ALA A 122 -2.00 26.63 -3.89
CA ALA A 122 -2.05 26.25 -5.31
C ALA A 122 -0.95 25.24 -5.72
N ASN A 123 0.22 25.29 -5.08
CA ASN A 123 1.36 24.42 -5.36
C ASN A 123 1.67 23.44 -4.22
N MET A 124 0.81 23.36 -3.19
CA MET A 124 1.04 22.43 -2.10
C MET A 124 0.73 21.00 -2.56
N PRO A 125 1.57 20.01 -2.19
CA PRO A 125 1.25 18.62 -2.46
C PRO A 125 0.03 18.19 -1.64
N VAL A 126 -0.82 17.37 -2.24
CA VAL A 126 -1.93 16.72 -1.53
C VAL A 126 -1.35 15.66 -0.59
N ILE A 127 -1.72 15.73 0.69
CA ILE A 127 -1.33 14.76 1.71
C ILE A 127 -2.54 13.91 2.06
N ILE A 128 -2.43 12.59 1.86
CA ILE A 128 -3.45 11.61 2.23
C ILE A 128 -2.87 10.74 3.35
N LYS A 129 -3.51 10.75 4.52
CA LYS A 129 -3.16 9.88 5.64
C LYS A 129 -4.18 8.74 5.73
N LEU A 130 -3.73 7.53 5.41
CA LEU A 130 -4.52 6.32 5.55
C LEU A 130 -4.20 5.70 6.92
N GLY A 131 -4.98 6.09 7.93
CA GLY A 131 -4.90 5.52 9.27
C GLY A 131 -5.73 4.24 9.35
N TYR A 132 -5.07 3.12 9.60
CA TYR A 132 -5.73 1.84 9.87
C TYR A 132 -5.48 1.50 11.34
N GLY A 133 -6.58 1.30 12.09
CA GLY A 133 -6.59 0.99 13.52
C GLY A 133 -6.79 -0.49 13.80
#